data_AF-A0A3A5AVF6-F1
#
_entry.id   AF-A0A3A5AVF6-F1
#
_cell.length_a   1.000
_cell.length_b   1.000
_cell.length_c   1.000
_cell.angle_alpha   90.00
_cell.angle_beta   90.00
_cell.angle_gamma   90.00
#
_symmetry.space_group_name_H-M   'P 1'
#
loop_
_entity.id
_entity.type
_entity.pdbx_description
1 polymer ?
#
loop_
_entity_poly.entity_id
_entity_poly.type
_entity_poly.pdbx_seq_one_letter_code
_entity_poly.pdbx_strand_id
1 'polypeptide(L)'
;MMIRFTRNSIMALVTLAACALLSTSVTAQQQNVGIRVTLDQPTQAEFQVQQATTNFTVQPSVTSSSIGAGERTLPLLILCYNLFTGEIVDNCNVVIDHQARAFSGGHDHHDDSRPKGRFEPRSGNTGTGGLLTVYTSPEASGIIDTTLTGTSPDGSPLVPNQFTIGVQTDGLVALGGGLNYDLIGVTDTHSDNHYGTVSMNGSLVSLADSYANAFPGQRLAYNDMSLEYGGLFDINGTWAPPHSSHRFGVDADLRLVPAERRLRLHQLITAAGISRVIVEGNHWHLRQ
;
A
#
# COMPACT_ATOMS: atom_id res chain seq x y z
N MET A 1 19.26 110.32 40.93
CA MET A 1 20.18 110.04 39.80
C MET A 1 19.95 108.59 39.40
N MET A 2 19.57 108.38 38.12
CA MET A 2 19.17 107.11 37.50
C MET A 2 20.21 106.00 37.68
N ILE A 3 19.77 104.74 37.85
CA ILE A 3 20.28 103.60 37.06
C ILE A 3 19.11 102.64 36.77
N ARG A 4 18.90 102.34 35.48
CA ARG A 4 17.91 101.44 34.89
C ARG A 4 18.34 99.98 35.05
N PHE A 5 17.39 99.06 35.27
CA PHE A 5 17.59 97.62 35.06
C PHE A 5 16.87 97.19 33.77
N THR A 6 17.61 96.58 32.86
CA THR A 6 17.12 95.93 31.63
C THR A 6 17.00 94.42 31.83
N ARG A 7 15.91 93.87 31.30
CA ARG A 7 15.65 92.43 31.09
C ARG A 7 16.77 91.76 30.29
N ASN A 8 16.97 90.46 30.52
CA ASN A 8 17.19 89.49 29.44
C ASN A 8 16.78 88.09 29.89
N SER A 9 15.87 87.49 29.13
CA SER A 9 15.41 86.11 29.23
C SER A 9 16.29 85.22 28.35
N ILE A 10 16.74 84.08 28.87
CA ILE A 10 17.36 83.02 28.07
C ILE A 10 16.52 81.75 28.27
N MET A 11 15.79 81.35 27.23
CA MET A 11 15.20 80.02 27.10
C MET A 11 16.31 79.04 26.69
N ALA A 12 16.60 78.07 27.54
CA ALA A 12 17.43 76.92 27.18
C ALA A 12 16.56 75.87 26.48
N LEU A 13 16.79 75.67 25.19
CA LEU A 13 16.20 74.58 24.39
C LEU A 13 17.05 73.32 24.63
N VAL A 14 16.49 72.33 25.32
CA VAL A 14 17.13 71.01 25.50
C VAL A 14 16.68 70.11 24.34
N THR A 15 17.58 69.87 23.39
CA THR A 15 17.37 68.91 22.30
C THR A 15 17.71 67.51 22.79
N LEU A 16 16.69 66.73 23.18
CA LEU A 16 16.83 65.29 23.44
C LEU A 16 16.91 64.56 22.10
N ALA A 17 18.11 64.11 21.70
CA ALA A 17 18.29 63.16 20.61
C ALA A 17 17.88 61.76 21.09
N ALA A 18 16.60 61.41 20.94
CA ALA A 18 16.12 60.05 21.13
C ALA A 18 16.56 59.20 19.93
N CYS A 19 17.68 58.51 20.05
CA CYS A 19 18.10 57.50 19.10
C CYS A 19 17.20 56.27 19.27
N ALA A 20 16.06 56.26 18.58
CA ALA A 20 15.17 55.12 18.52
C ALA A 20 15.85 54.02 17.70
N LEU A 21 16.50 53.09 18.40
CA LEU A 21 16.90 51.79 17.85
C LEU A 21 15.61 51.04 17.49
N LEU A 22 15.14 51.23 16.25
CA LEU A 22 14.20 50.32 15.61
C LEU A 22 14.94 49.00 15.41
N SER A 23 14.92 48.15 16.43
CA SER A 23 15.17 46.73 16.23
C SER A 23 14.04 46.22 15.36
N THR A 24 14.23 46.24 14.04
CA THR A 24 13.45 45.41 13.14
C THR A 24 13.79 43.98 13.51
N SER A 25 13.06 43.44 14.47
CA SER A 25 12.93 42.00 14.62
C SER A 25 12.44 41.52 13.27
N VAL A 26 13.38 41.04 12.45
CA VAL A 26 13.11 40.21 11.29
C VAL A 26 12.38 39.03 11.89
N THR A 27 11.06 39.10 11.95
CA THR A 27 10.23 37.96 12.24
C THR A 27 10.62 36.98 11.15
N ALA A 28 11.41 35.95 11.51
CA ALA A 28 11.75 34.86 10.61
C ALA A 28 10.41 34.39 10.05
N GLN A 29 10.14 34.74 8.79
CA GLN A 29 8.90 34.42 8.15
C GLN A 29 8.94 32.91 8.03
N GLN A 30 8.21 32.23 8.92
CA GLN A 30 8.17 30.79 8.98
C GLN A 30 7.85 30.27 7.58
N GLN A 31 8.83 29.63 6.95
CA GLN A 31 8.63 29.11 5.61
C GLN A 31 7.67 27.92 5.74
N ASN A 32 6.49 28.05 5.14
CA ASN A 32 5.56 26.93 5.04
C ASN A 32 6.08 25.99 3.95
N VAL A 33 6.99 25.08 4.34
CA VAL A 33 7.57 24.07 3.45
C VAL A 33 6.79 22.76 3.60
N GLY A 34 6.30 22.22 2.49
CA GLY A 34 5.61 20.93 2.43
C GLY A 34 6.47 19.84 1.78
N ILE A 35 5.98 18.60 1.85
CA ILE A 35 6.63 17.41 1.31
C ILE A 35 5.75 16.79 0.22
N ARG A 36 6.34 16.43 -0.92
CA ARG A 36 5.68 15.72 -2.02
C ARG A 36 6.43 14.44 -2.33
N VAL A 37 5.70 13.38 -2.62
CA VAL A 37 6.23 12.11 -3.10
C VAL A 37 5.76 11.85 -4.53
N THR A 38 6.65 11.33 -5.37
CA THR A 38 6.35 10.88 -6.74
C THR A 38 7.08 9.56 -7.02
N LEU A 39 6.75 8.90 -8.13
CA LEU A 39 7.57 7.82 -8.64
C LEU A 39 8.92 8.38 -9.14
N ASP A 40 10.01 7.64 -8.94
CA ASP A 40 11.36 8.00 -9.41
C ASP A 40 11.57 7.71 -10.91
N GLN A 41 10.60 8.04 -11.78
CA GLN A 41 10.72 7.83 -13.23
C GLN A 41 9.99 8.91 -14.04
N PRO A 42 10.63 9.50 -15.07
CA PRO A 42 9.97 10.43 -15.99
C PRO A 42 9.19 9.81 -17.17
N THR A 43 9.19 8.48 -17.37
CA THR A 43 8.63 7.90 -18.61
C THR A 43 7.90 6.57 -18.41
N GLN A 44 6.58 6.62 -18.67
CA GLN A 44 5.71 5.57 -19.24
C GLN A 44 5.92 4.10 -18.83
N ALA A 45 5.03 3.62 -17.97
CA ALA A 45 3.88 2.85 -18.44
C ALA A 45 2.78 3.04 -17.38
N GLU A 46 1.63 3.57 -17.78
CA GLU A 46 0.45 3.56 -16.92
C GLU A 46 0.10 2.10 -16.63
N PHE A 47 0.52 1.59 -15.48
CA PHE A 47 -0.14 0.47 -14.86
C PHE A 47 -1.53 0.98 -14.47
N GLN A 48 -2.50 0.78 -15.36
CA GLN A 48 -3.92 1.03 -15.12
C GLN A 48 -4.40 0.01 -14.09
N VAL A 49 -4.08 0.24 -12.82
CA VAL A 49 -4.58 -0.56 -11.71
C VAL A 49 -5.96 -0.03 -11.37
N GLN A 50 -6.97 -0.82 -11.71
CA GLN A 50 -8.29 -0.65 -11.12
C GLN A 50 -8.26 -1.30 -9.72
N GLN A 51 -8.68 -0.51 -8.72
CA GLN A 51 -9.26 -0.93 -7.43
C GLN A 51 -8.39 -1.12 -6.17
N ALA A 52 -7.55 -0.12 -5.88
CA ALA A 52 -7.49 0.43 -4.52
C ALA A 52 -7.40 1.96 -4.62
N THR A 53 -8.01 2.71 -3.71
CA THR A 53 -7.94 4.18 -3.65
C THR A 53 -6.58 4.65 -3.10
N THR A 54 -5.50 4.01 -3.53
CA THR A 54 -4.14 4.27 -3.03
C THR A 54 -3.37 5.22 -3.93
N ASN A 55 -2.39 5.92 -3.37
CA ASN A 55 -1.57 6.85 -4.14
C ASN A 55 -0.57 6.13 -5.06
N PHE A 56 -0.08 4.98 -4.61
CA PHE A 56 0.78 4.08 -5.37
C PHE A 56 0.32 2.64 -5.20
N THR A 57 0.79 1.76 -6.09
CA THR A 57 0.59 0.31 -5.99
C THR A 57 1.87 -0.44 -6.30
N VAL A 58 2.03 -1.62 -5.70
CA VAL A 58 3.14 -2.53 -5.94
C VAL A 58 2.66 -3.96 -5.70
N GLN A 59 3.20 -4.91 -6.46
CA GLN A 59 2.89 -6.33 -6.26
C GLN A 59 3.47 -6.82 -4.91
N PRO A 60 2.87 -7.84 -4.27
CA PRO A 60 3.43 -8.43 -3.06
C PRO A 60 4.76 -9.12 -3.38
N SER A 61 5.71 -9.04 -2.45
CA SER A 61 6.93 -9.85 -2.52
C SER A 61 6.59 -11.33 -2.34
N VAL A 62 7.37 -12.22 -2.94
CA VAL A 62 7.24 -13.66 -2.72
C VAL A 62 8.64 -14.22 -2.46
N THR A 63 9.00 -14.29 -1.19
CA THR A 63 10.33 -14.69 -0.68
C THR A 63 10.29 -15.99 0.12
N SER A 64 9.13 -16.39 0.63
CA SER A 64 8.88 -17.61 1.41
C SER A 64 8.37 -18.78 0.56
N SER A 65 8.16 -18.58 -0.75
CA SER A 65 7.63 -19.58 -1.68
C SER A 65 8.58 -19.77 -2.86
N SER A 66 8.68 -21.00 -3.36
CA SER A 66 9.44 -21.33 -4.57
C SER A 66 8.70 -20.99 -5.87
N ILE A 67 7.45 -20.52 -5.78
CA ILE A 67 6.54 -20.34 -6.92
C ILE A 67 6.43 -18.84 -7.33
N GLY A 68 7.31 -17.97 -6.80
CA GLY A 68 7.22 -16.52 -6.99
C GLY A 68 8.47 -15.83 -7.49
N ALA A 69 8.34 -14.51 -7.66
CA ALA A 69 9.31 -13.67 -8.36
C ALA A 69 10.31 -12.93 -7.44
N GLY A 70 10.40 -13.30 -6.16
CA GLY A 70 11.28 -12.63 -5.19
C GLY A 70 10.72 -11.32 -4.66
N GLU A 71 11.61 -10.41 -4.26
CA GLU A 71 11.23 -9.09 -3.75
C GLU A 71 10.61 -8.20 -4.84
N ARG A 72 9.61 -7.40 -4.45
CA ARG A 72 9.00 -6.36 -5.28
C ARG A 72 9.26 -4.99 -4.69
N THR A 73 9.65 -4.06 -5.55
CA THR A 73 10.10 -2.73 -5.13
C THR A 73 9.37 -1.62 -5.88
N LEU A 74 9.18 -0.50 -5.19
CA LEU A 74 8.59 0.74 -5.69
C LEU A 74 9.57 1.89 -5.42
N PRO A 75 10.28 2.39 -6.44
CA PRO A 75 11.19 3.51 -6.29
C PRO A 75 10.40 4.83 -6.23
N LEU A 76 10.71 5.65 -5.23
CA LEU A 76 10.00 6.89 -4.92
C LEU A 76 10.99 8.05 -4.76
N LEU A 77 10.60 9.21 -5.28
CA LEU A 77 11.31 10.46 -5.13
C LEU A 77 10.55 11.38 -4.17
N ILE A 78 11.23 11.86 -3.13
CA ILE A 78 10.68 12.80 -2.15
C ILE A 78 11.29 14.19 -2.34
N LEU A 79 10.43 15.19 -2.51
CA LEU A 79 10.80 16.59 -2.72
C LEU A 79 10.16 17.48 -1.67
N CYS A 80 10.86 18.56 -1.33
CA CYS A 80 10.34 19.65 -0.51
C CYS A 80 9.95 20.83 -1.39
N TYR A 81 8.89 21.54 -1.02
CA TYR A 81 8.45 22.72 -1.77
C TYR A 81 7.87 23.80 -0.86
N ASN A 82 8.05 25.05 -1.26
CA ASN A 82 7.36 26.16 -0.63
C ASN A 82 5.87 26.08 -0.98
N LEU A 83 5.00 25.99 0.02
CA LEU A 83 3.56 25.81 -0.18
C LEU A 83 2.88 26.99 -0.88
N PHE A 84 3.50 28.17 -0.89
CA PHE A 84 2.94 29.37 -1.51
C PHE A 84 3.49 29.63 -2.92
N THR A 85 4.80 29.45 -3.11
CA THR A 85 5.44 29.72 -4.41
C THR A 85 5.50 28.50 -5.32
N GLY A 86 5.40 27.29 -4.75
CA GLY A 86 5.58 26.03 -5.48
C GLY A 86 7.04 25.73 -5.85
N GLU A 87 7.99 26.59 -5.45
CA GLU A 87 9.41 26.38 -5.70
C GLU A 87 9.95 25.24 -4.85
N ILE A 88 10.89 24.47 -5.42
CA ILE A 88 11.60 23.42 -4.70
C ILE A 88 12.45 24.04 -3.59
N VAL A 89 12.40 23.43 -2.40
CA VAL A 89 13.25 23.78 -1.27
C VAL A 89 14.27 22.66 -1.09
N ASP A 90 15.52 22.94 -1.46
CA ASP A 90 16.61 21.98 -1.38
C ASP A 90 17.01 21.69 0.08
N ASN A 91 17.70 20.57 0.30
CA ASN A 91 18.34 20.20 1.56
C ASN A 91 17.42 20.06 2.78
N CYS A 92 16.15 19.70 2.59
CA CYS A 92 15.29 19.26 3.68
C CYS A 92 15.79 17.95 4.29
N ASN A 93 15.69 17.79 5.61
CA ASN A 93 15.85 16.49 6.26
C ASN A 93 14.48 15.86 6.40
N VAL A 94 14.26 14.70 5.79
CA VAL A 94 12.97 13.99 5.79
C VAL A 94 13.09 12.66 6.51
N VAL A 95 12.02 12.28 7.22
CA VAL A 95 11.83 11.00 7.90
C VAL A 95 10.53 10.37 7.41
N ILE A 96 10.59 9.08 7.09
CA ILE A 96 9.45 8.27 6.62
C ILE A 96 8.99 7.38 7.77
N ASP A 97 7.72 7.47 8.13
CA ASP A 97 7.06 6.51 9.02
C ASP A 97 5.94 5.78 8.29
N HIS A 98 5.77 4.49 8.58
CA HIS A 98 4.78 3.67 7.88
C HIS A 98 4.26 2.52 8.74
N GLN A 99 3.03 2.12 8.45
CA GLN A 99 2.33 1.00 9.08
C GLN A 99 1.40 0.31 8.10
N ALA A 100 1.16 -0.99 8.30
CA ALA A 100 0.13 -1.70 7.58
C ALA A 100 -1.24 -1.29 8.14
N ARG A 101 -2.18 -0.93 7.26
CA ARG A 101 -3.55 -0.60 7.65
C ARG A 101 -4.23 -1.86 8.16
N ALA A 102 -4.78 -1.77 9.38
CA ALA A 102 -5.58 -2.82 9.97
C ALA A 102 -6.73 -3.24 9.05
N PHE A 103 -7.04 -4.54 9.03
CA PHE A 103 -8.19 -5.11 8.33
C PHE A 103 -8.24 -4.78 6.82
N SER A 104 -7.10 -4.80 6.14
CA SER A 104 -7.00 -4.56 4.69
C SER A 104 -6.45 -5.77 3.93
N GLY A 105 -6.71 -5.85 2.62
CA GLY A 105 -6.15 -6.86 1.72
C GLY A 105 -6.73 -8.27 1.84
N GLY A 106 -7.95 -8.41 2.37
CA GLY A 106 -8.59 -9.71 2.63
C GLY A 106 -8.15 -10.37 3.95
N HIS A 107 -7.43 -9.64 4.81
CA HIS A 107 -7.11 -10.10 6.16
C HIS A 107 -8.03 -9.40 7.16
N ASP A 108 -8.93 -10.16 7.80
CA ASP A 108 -9.87 -9.66 8.83
C ASP A 108 -9.28 -9.73 10.24
N HIS A 109 -7.96 -9.78 10.31
CA HIS A 109 -7.18 -9.78 11.54
C HIS A 109 -6.03 -8.76 11.45
N HIS A 110 -5.56 -8.30 12.59
CA HIS A 110 -4.47 -7.33 12.69
C HIS A 110 -3.78 -7.40 14.05
N ASP A 111 -2.45 -7.31 14.02
CA ASP A 111 -1.59 -7.10 15.18
C ASP A 111 -0.29 -6.39 14.74
N ASP A 112 0.55 -6.03 15.71
CA ASP A 112 1.82 -5.30 15.49
C ASP A 112 2.86 -6.09 14.69
N SER A 113 2.69 -7.40 14.53
CA SER A 113 3.58 -8.26 13.75
C SER A 113 3.22 -8.29 12.26
N ARG A 114 2.08 -7.70 11.85
CA ARG A 114 1.69 -7.61 10.44
C ARG A 114 2.82 -6.98 9.60
N PRO A 115 3.36 -7.71 8.60
CA PRO A 115 4.41 -7.19 7.74
C PRO A 115 3.96 -5.93 6.99
N LYS A 116 4.79 -4.88 7.06
CA LYS A 116 4.50 -3.56 6.47
C LYS A 116 5.47 -3.13 5.37
N GLY A 117 6.36 -4.02 4.95
CA GLY A 117 7.46 -3.68 4.04
C GLY A 117 8.51 -2.76 4.67
N ARG A 118 9.41 -2.23 3.85
CA ARG A 118 10.52 -1.37 4.29
C ARG A 118 10.85 -0.28 3.28
N PHE A 119 11.30 0.88 3.76
CA PHE A 119 11.88 1.95 2.95
C PHE A 119 13.40 1.97 3.12
N GLU A 120 14.13 2.13 2.03
CA GLU A 120 15.58 2.28 2.03
C GLU A 120 16.01 3.44 1.10
N PRO A 121 16.56 4.55 1.63
CA PRO A 121 16.66 4.88 3.05
C PRO A 121 15.31 5.35 3.64
N ARG A 122 15.07 5.08 4.93
CA ARG A 122 13.87 5.57 5.66
C ARG A 122 13.95 7.05 6.07
N SER A 123 15.11 7.66 5.95
CA SER A 123 15.31 9.09 6.21
C SER A 123 16.52 9.60 5.47
N GLY A 124 16.54 10.89 5.14
CA GLY A 124 17.70 11.49 4.49
C GLY A 124 17.53 12.97 4.18
N ASN A 125 18.62 13.56 3.71
CA ASN A 125 18.60 14.92 3.18
C ASN A 125 18.19 14.90 1.71
N THR A 126 17.28 15.77 1.28
CA THR A 126 16.78 15.80 -0.10
C THR A 126 17.81 16.34 -1.10
N GLY A 127 18.90 16.98 -0.66
CA GLY A 127 19.85 17.64 -1.55
C GLY A 127 19.15 18.60 -2.52
N THR A 128 19.71 18.77 -3.72
CA THR A 128 19.10 19.52 -4.83
C THR A 128 18.23 18.65 -5.76
N GLY A 129 18.29 17.32 -5.58
CA GLY A 129 17.66 16.35 -6.49
C GLY A 129 16.43 15.66 -5.92
N GLY A 130 16.12 15.86 -4.64
CA GLY A 130 15.18 15.04 -3.89
C GLY A 130 15.85 13.88 -3.17
N LEU A 131 15.13 13.30 -2.19
CA LEU A 131 15.52 12.06 -1.53
C LEU A 131 14.94 10.89 -2.33
N LEU A 132 15.81 10.12 -2.97
CA LEU A 132 15.45 8.83 -3.56
C LEU A 132 15.35 7.77 -2.46
N THR A 133 14.21 7.09 -2.39
CA THR A 133 13.99 5.92 -1.52
C THR A 133 13.33 4.80 -2.30
N VAL A 134 13.59 3.55 -1.90
CA VAL A 134 12.94 2.38 -2.45
C VAL A 134 12.06 1.74 -1.39
N TYR A 135 10.77 1.60 -1.67
CA TYR A 135 9.88 0.78 -0.86
C TYR A 135 9.94 -0.68 -1.34
N THR A 136 10.25 -1.62 -0.45
CA THR A 136 10.14 -3.07 -0.73
C THR A 136 8.89 -3.61 -0.05
N SER A 137 7.97 -4.19 -0.82
CA SER A 137 6.69 -4.68 -0.31
C SER A 137 6.87 -5.97 0.52
N PRO A 138 6.00 -6.22 1.52
CA PRO A 138 5.91 -7.51 2.19
C PRO A 138 5.21 -8.55 1.30
N GLU A 139 5.11 -9.78 1.79
CA GLU A 139 4.29 -10.80 1.14
C GLU A 139 2.79 -10.67 1.39
N ALA A 140 2.42 -10.22 2.59
CA ALA A 140 1.02 -9.98 2.93
C ALA A 140 0.52 -8.76 2.15
N SER A 141 -0.60 -8.94 1.45
CA SER A 141 -1.24 -7.84 0.74
C SER A 141 -1.97 -6.90 1.69
N GLY A 142 -2.36 -5.73 1.19
CA GLY A 142 -3.10 -4.73 1.95
C GLY A 142 -2.62 -3.32 1.66
N ILE A 143 -3.12 -2.38 2.46
CA ILE A 143 -2.79 -0.96 2.32
C ILE A 143 -1.72 -0.59 3.34
N ILE A 144 -0.71 0.17 2.91
CA ILE A 144 0.34 0.72 3.76
C ILE A 144 0.11 2.22 3.89
N ASP A 145 -0.14 2.67 5.12
CA ASP A 145 -0.26 4.08 5.46
C ASP A 145 1.13 4.65 5.74
N THR A 146 1.52 5.69 5.02
CA THR A 146 2.84 6.32 5.13
C THR A 146 2.71 7.80 5.47
N THR A 147 3.49 8.26 6.44
CA THR A 147 3.61 9.66 6.87
C THR A 147 5.04 10.15 6.66
N LEU A 148 5.17 11.30 6.02
CA LEU A 148 6.43 12.01 5.85
C LEU A 148 6.48 13.19 6.81
N THR A 149 7.59 13.32 7.54
CA THR A 149 7.88 14.44 8.45
C THR A 149 9.32 14.92 8.23
N GLY A 150 9.71 16.03 8.83
CA GLY A 150 11.09 16.49 8.72
C GLY A 150 11.31 17.94 9.11
N THR A 151 12.46 18.48 8.71
CA THR A 151 12.84 19.88 8.90
C THR A 151 13.37 20.50 7.60
N SER A 152 13.06 21.76 7.34
CA SER A 152 13.66 22.57 6.28
C SER A 152 15.11 22.96 6.62
N PRO A 153 15.88 23.55 5.67
CA PRO A 153 17.29 23.91 5.89
C PRO A 153 17.53 24.88 7.03
N ASP A 154 16.55 25.71 7.36
CA ASP A 154 16.58 26.65 8.49
C ASP A 154 16.23 25.98 9.84
N GLY A 155 15.93 24.69 9.84
CA GLY A 155 15.52 23.92 11.01
C GLY A 155 14.03 24.00 11.35
N SER A 156 13.22 24.73 10.57
CA SER A 156 11.78 24.79 10.78
C SER A 156 11.11 23.43 10.48
N PRO A 157 10.07 23.02 11.24
CA PRO A 157 9.34 21.80 10.93
C PRO A 157 8.65 21.88 9.56
N LEU A 158 8.74 20.79 8.78
CA LEU A 158 7.98 20.64 7.53
C LEU A 158 6.51 20.39 7.85
N VAL A 159 5.62 20.83 6.96
CA VAL A 159 4.22 20.44 6.96
C VAL A 159 4.14 18.95 6.59
N PRO A 160 3.64 18.07 7.48
CA PRO A 160 3.61 16.63 7.22
C PRO A 160 2.78 16.29 5.97
N ASN A 161 3.17 15.22 5.28
CA ASN A 161 2.44 14.67 4.16
C ASN A 161 2.07 13.21 4.43
N GLN A 162 0.91 12.77 3.95
CA GLN A 162 0.45 11.39 4.06
C GLN A 162 0.12 10.83 2.69
N PHE A 163 0.47 9.57 2.48
CA PHE A 163 0.10 8.83 1.29
C PHE A 163 -0.04 7.34 1.59
N THR A 164 -0.54 6.60 0.62
CA THR A 164 -0.83 5.17 0.73
C THR A 164 -0.18 4.36 -0.39
N ILE A 165 0.26 3.15 -0.06
CA ILE A 165 0.75 2.16 -1.04
C ILE A 165 -0.16 0.92 -0.95
N GLY A 166 -0.80 0.55 -2.06
CA GLY A 166 -1.53 -0.71 -2.18
C GLY A 166 -0.57 -1.83 -2.54
N VAL A 167 -0.43 -2.82 -1.66
CA VAL A 167 0.30 -4.07 -1.92
C VAL A 167 -0.71 -5.09 -2.40
N GLN A 168 -0.75 -5.37 -3.71
CA GLN A 168 -1.80 -6.21 -4.29
C GLN A 168 -1.42 -6.88 -5.61
N THR A 169 -2.06 -8.02 -5.89
CA THR A 169 -2.01 -8.70 -7.18
C THR A 169 -3.08 -8.16 -8.11
N ASP A 170 -2.68 -7.58 -9.24
CA ASP A 170 -3.59 -7.05 -10.26
C ASP A 170 -4.45 -8.13 -10.94
N GLY A 171 -5.66 -7.75 -11.35
CA GLY A 171 -6.53 -8.57 -12.19
C GLY A 171 -7.30 -9.68 -11.46
N LEU A 172 -7.27 -9.67 -10.13
CA LEU A 172 -8.10 -10.54 -9.32
C LEU A 172 -9.55 -10.06 -9.33
N VAL A 173 -10.47 -11.01 -9.47
CA VAL A 173 -11.91 -10.79 -9.43
C VAL A 173 -12.55 -11.88 -8.58
N ALA A 174 -13.60 -11.54 -7.84
CA ALA A 174 -14.37 -12.51 -7.08
C ALA A 174 -14.98 -13.56 -8.03
N LEU A 175 -14.92 -14.83 -7.66
CA LEU A 175 -15.62 -15.90 -8.37
C LEU A 175 -17.14 -15.72 -8.30
N GLY A 176 -17.63 -15.20 -7.18
CA GLY A 176 -19.05 -15.01 -6.91
C GLY A 176 -19.80 -16.32 -6.71
N GLY A 177 -21.07 -16.23 -6.32
CA GLY A 177 -21.93 -17.41 -6.16
C GLY A 177 -22.35 -18.00 -7.51
N GLY A 178 -22.39 -19.33 -7.61
CA GLY A 178 -22.78 -20.05 -8.83
C GLY A 178 -23.91 -21.06 -8.64
N LEU A 179 -24.59 -21.39 -9.74
CA LEU A 179 -25.68 -22.37 -9.74
C LEU A 179 -25.24 -23.82 -9.57
N ASN A 180 -23.96 -24.15 -9.78
CA ASN A 180 -23.46 -25.54 -9.79
C ASN A 180 -22.29 -25.79 -8.84
N TYR A 181 -21.94 -24.81 -8.02
CA TYR A 181 -20.91 -24.95 -7.00
C TYR A 181 -21.25 -24.12 -5.76
N ASP A 182 -20.69 -24.52 -4.63
CA ASP A 182 -20.75 -23.79 -3.37
C ASP A 182 -19.38 -23.20 -3.05
N LEU A 183 -19.37 -22.01 -2.48
CA LEU A 183 -18.18 -21.39 -1.91
C LEU A 183 -18.13 -21.75 -0.43
N ILE A 184 -17.02 -22.32 0.02
CA ILE A 184 -16.78 -22.78 1.39
C ILE A 184 -15.40 -22.30 1.87
N GLY A 185 -15.09 -22.49 3.15
CA GLY A 185 -13.74 -22.24 3.67
C GLY A 185 -13.48 -20.86 4.25
N VAL A 186 -14.42 -19.93 4.10
CA VAL A 186 -14.36 -18.63 4.79
C VAL A 186 -14.25 -18.80 6.31
N THR A 187 -13.51 -17.92 6.95
CA THR A 187 -13.34 -17.89 8.41
C THR A 187 -13.48 -16.45 8.93
N ASP A 188 -13.51 -16.26 10.24
CA ASP A 188 -13.48 -14.91 10.83
C ASP A 188 -12.14 -14.18 10.57
N THR A 189 -11.09 -14.92 10.18
CA THR A 189 -9.75 -14.39 9.87
C THR A 189 -9.65 -13.97 8.40
N HIS A 190 -10.40 -14.64 7.51
CA HIS A 190 -10.47 -14.37 6.08
C HIS A 190 -11.91 -14.62 5.63
N SER A 191 -12.74 -13.58 5.71
CA SER A 191 -14.17 -13.66 5.42
C SER A 191 -14.48 -13.71 3.93
N ASP A 192 -13.49 -13.39 3.08
CA ASP A 192 -13.54 -13.57 1.64
C ASP A 192 -12.19 -14.06 1.09
N ASN A 193 -12.19 -15.26 0.51
CA ASN A 193 -11.02 -15.97 0.00
C ASN A 193 -11.28 -16.60 -1.37
N HIS A 194 -12.27 -16.11 -2.13
CA HIS A 194 -12.70 -16.67 -3.42
C HIS A 194 -12.36 -15.78 -4.61
N TYR A 195 -11.15 -15.23 -4.62
CA TYR A 195 -10.66 -14.42 -5.73
C TYR A 195 -9.75 -15.21 -6.66
N GLY A 196 -9.89 -14.94 -7.94
CA GLY A 196 -9.11 -15.56 -9.00
C GLY A 196 -8.90 -14.62 -10.17
N THR A 197 -8.02 -15.00 -11.08
CA THR A 197 -7.98 -14.35 -12.40
C THR A 197 -9.28 -14.64 -13.15
N VAL A 198 -9.64 -13.78 -14.10
CA VAL A 198 -10.81 -14.01 -14.98
C VAL A 198 -10.76 -15.39 -15.65
N SER A 199 -9.56 -15.84 -16.05
CA SER A 199 -9.40 -17.16 -16.66
C SER A 199 -9.65 -18.30 -15.66
N MET A 200 -9.06 -18.23 -14.46
CA MET A 200 -9.23 -19.26 -13.45
C MET A 200 -10.72 -19.38 -13.05
N ASN A 201 -11.38 -18.25 -12.82
CA ASN A 201 -12.80 -18.25 -12.50
C ASN A 201 -13.66 -18.84 -13.63
N GLY A 202 -13.36 -18.51 -14.89
CA GLY A 202 -14.02 -19.10 -16.05
C GLY A 202 -13.86 -20.63 -16.10
N SER A 203 -12.66 -21.14 -15.82
CA SER A 203 -12.38 -22.58 -15.74
C SER A 203 -13.15 -23.25 -14.60
N LEU A 204 -13.23 -22.65 -13.42
CA LEU A 204 -13.97 -23.20 -12.28
C LEU A 204 -15.49 -23.23 -12.53
N VAL A 205 -16.05 -22.20 -13.17
CA VAL A 205 -17.47 -22.20 -13.56
C VAL A 205 -17.73 -23.30 -14.59
N SER A 206 -16.92 -23.40 -15.64
CA SER A 206 -17.07 -24.42 -16.68
C SER A 206 -16.92 -25.85 -16.14
N LEU A 207 -16.00 -26.05 -15.19
CA LEU A 207 -15.83 -27.32 -14.48
C LEU A 207 -17.08 -27.69 -13.68
N ALA A 208 -17.63 -26.75 -12.91
CA ALA A 208 -18.82 -26.98 -12.10
C ALA A 208 -20.04 -27.33 -12.97
N ASP A 209 -20.26 -26.60 -14.06
CA ASP A 209 -21.35 -26.87 -15.01
C ASP A 209 -21.21 -28.26 -15.65
N SER A 210 -19.99 -28.61 -16.07
CA SER A 210 -19.70 -29.92 -16.66
C SER A 210 -19.88 -31.06 -15.66
N TYR A 211 -19.51 -30.83 -14.40
CA TYR A 211 -19.71 -31.80 -13.33
C TYR A 211 -21.19 -32.00 -12.99
N ALA A 212 -21.96 -30.92 -12.87
CA ALA A 212 -23.40 -30.99 -12.63
C ALA A 212 -24.15 -31.71 -13.76
N ASN A 213 -23.73 -31.51 -15.01
CA ASN A 213 -24.26 -32.24 -16.16
C ASN A 213 -23.93 -33.74 -16.12
N ALA A 214 -22.71 -34.10 -15.70
CA ALA A 214 -22.30 -35.50 -15.57
C ALA A 214 -22.95 -36.20 -14.37
N PHE A 215 -23.28 -35.44 -13.32
CA PHE A 215 -23.85 -35.94 -12.07
C PHE A 215 -25.03 -35.06 -11.62
N PRO A 216 -26.23 -35.23 -12.21
CA PRO A 216 -27.37 -34.38 -11.93
C PRO A 216 -27.70 -34.26 -10.44
N GLY A 217 -27.97 -33.03 -9.99
CA GLY A 217 -28.28 -32.72 -8.60
C GLY A 217 -27.05 -32.68 -7.67
N GLN A 218 -25.84 -32.73 -8.21
CA GLN A 218 -24.60 -32.64 -7.45
C GLN A 218 -23.88 -31.33 -7.77
N ARG A 219 -23.19 -30.80 -6.76
CA ARG A 219 -22.46 -29.52 -6.84
C ARG A 219 -21.01 -29.75 -6.43
N LEU A 220 -20.11 -28.94 -6.97
CA LEU A 220 -18.75 -28.85 -6.46
C LEU A 220 -18.70 -27.89 -5.27
N ALA A 221 -17.66 -27.98 -4.44
CA ALA A 221 -17.45 -27.03 -3.36
C ALA A 221 -16.01 -26.52 -3.41
N TYR A 222 -15.85 -25.24 -3.75
CA TYR A 222 -14.57 -24.56 -3.83
C TYR A 222 -14.25 -23.92 -2.48
N ASN A 223 -13.08 -24.25 -1.96
CA ASN A 223 -12.57 -23.80 -0.67
C ASN A 223 -11.64 -22.60 -0.89
N ASP A 224 -10.39 -22.69 -0.47
CA ASP A 224 -9.43 -21.60 -0.55
C ASP A 224 -9.08 -21.29 -2.01
N MET A 225 -9.13 -20.01 -2.37
CA MET A 225 -8.48 -19.43 -3.55
C MET A 225 -7.59 -18.29 -3.08
N SER A 226 -7.46 -17.21 -3.85
CA SER A 226 -6.78 -16.00 -3.41
C SER A 226 -7.66 -15.13 -2.52
N LEU A 227 -7.01 -14.37 -1.63
CA LEU A 227 -7.61 -13.20 -1.00
C LEU A 227 -7.85 -12.10 -2.04
N GLU A 228 -8.68 -11.11 -1.69
CA GLU A 228 -9.08 -10.00 -2.57
C GLU A 228 -7.89 -9.29 -3.23
N TYR A 229 -6.82 -9.04 -2.47
CA TYR A 229 -5.59 -8.38 -2.99
C TYR A 229 -4.46 -9.39 -3.25
N GLY A 230 -4.74 -10.69 -3.20
CA GLY A 230 -3.74 -11.74 -3.30
C GLY A 230 -2.71 -11.72 -2.18
N GLY A 231 -1.45 -11.98 -2.52
CA GLY A 231 -0.37 -12.03 -1.53
C GLY A 231 -0.49 -13.25 -0.60
N LEU A 232 0.18 -13.19 0.54
CA LEU A 232 0.23 -14.29 1.51
C LEU A 232 -1.16 -14.62 2.06
N PHE A 233 -1.65 -15.83 1.79
CA PHE A 233 -2.80 -16.38 2.50
C PHE A 233 -2.33 -17.09 3.78
N ASP A 234 -2.46 -16.41 4.91
CA ASP A 234 -2.03 -16.89 6.22
C ASP A 234 -3.16 -17.55 7.01
N ILE A 235 -3.60 -18.75 6.61
CA ILE A 235 -4.81 -19.42 7.17
C ILE A 235 -4.94 -19.44 8.71
N ASN A 236 -3.82 -19.37 9.45
CA ASN A 236 -3.81 -19.36 10.92
C ASN A 236 -3.85 -17.96 11.56
N GLY A 237 -3.87 -16.88 10.76
CA GLY A 237 -3.79 -15.51 11.25
C GLY A 237 -2.46 -15.18 11.93
N THR A 238 -1.36 -15.65 11.36
CA THR A 238 0.00 -15.55 11.96
C THR A 238 1.00 -14.82 11.07
N TRP A 239 0.54 -14.25 9.94
CA TRP A 239 1.38 -13.60 8.94
C TRP A 239 2.49 -14.49 8.38
N ALA A 240 2.28 -15.81 8.43
CA ALA A 240 3.21 -16.83 7.98
C ALA A 240 2.52 -17.86 7.06
N PRO A 241 3.24 -18.48 6.11
CA PRO A 241 2.70 -19.51 5.23
C PRO A 241 2.21 -20.72 6.05
N PRO A 242 1.12 -21.35 5.59
CA PRO A 242 1.35 -22.55 4.78
C PRO A 242 0.82 -22.45 3.34
N HIS A 243 -0.20 -21.63 3.04
CA HIS A 243 -0.81 -21.51 1.70
C HIS A 243 0.00 -20.63 0.75
N SER A 244 1.20 -21.11 0.45
CA SER A 244 2.20 -20.39 -0.35
C SER A 244 1.86 -20.24 -1.83
N SER A 245 0.91 -21.02 -2.36
CA SER A 245 0.47 -21.07 -3.75
C SER A 245 -0.64 -20.08 -4.07
N HIS A 246 -1.64 -19.98 -3.20
CA HIS A 246 -2.91 -19.25 -3.36
C HIS A 246 -2.80 -17.72 -3.52
N ARG A 247 -1.63 -17.18 -3.82
CA ARG A 247 -1.33 -15.73 -3.81
C ARG A 247 -1.75 -14.98 -5.06
N PHE A 248 -1.92 -15.71 -6.16
CA PHE A 248 -1.95 -15.15 -7.51
C PHE A 248 -3.29 -15.33 -8.22
N GLY A 249 -4.29 -15.91 -7.55
CA GLY A 249 -5.60 -16.17 -8.14
C GLY A 249 -5.61 -17.20 -9.29
N VAL A 250 -4.61 -18.08 -9.33
CA VAL A 250 -4.52 -19.18 -10.31
C VAL A 250 -4.65 -20.56 -9.65
N ASP A 251 -5.00 -20.56 -8.38
CA ASP A 251 -5.10 -21.73 -7.51
C ASP A 251 -6.48 -21.78 -6.85
N ALA A 252 -7.01 -22.99 -6.65
CA ALA A 252 -8.25 -23.22 -5.92
C ALA A 252 -8.27 -24.61 -5.29
N ASP A 253 -8.74 -24.72 -4.05
CA ASP A 253 -8.91 -25.99 -3.38
C ASP A 253 -10.33 -26.52 -3.61
N LEU A 254 -10.42 -27.77 -4.06
CA LEU A 254 -11.68 -28.44 -4.37
C LEU A 254 -11.93 -29.56 -3.37
N ARG A 255 -13.05 -29.48 -2.64
CA ARG A 255 -13.48 -30.57 -1.73
C ARG A 255 -13.61 -31.88 -2.49
N LEU A 256 -13.11 -32.97 -1.88
CA LEU A 256 -13.23 -34.29 -2.49
C LEU A 256 -14.69 -34.71 -2.72
N VAL A 257 -14.95 -35.21 -3.91
CA VAL A 257 -16.21 -35.89 -4.28
C VAL A 257 -16.14 -37.39 -3.94
N PRO A 258 -17.28 -38.13 -3.97
CA PRO A 258 -17.30 -39.58 -3.82
C PRO A 258 -16.29 -40.29 -4.75
N ALA A 259 -15.64 -41.33 -4.24
CA ALA A 259 -14.49 -41.95 -4.88
C ALA A 259 -14.77 -42.43 -6.31
N GLU A 260 -15.96 -42.98 -6.53
CA GLU A 260 -16.44 -43.48 -7.82
C GLU A 260 -16.57 -42.39 -8.90
N ARG A 261 -16.62 -41.11 -8.51
CA ARG A 261 -16.73 -39.97 -9.45
C ARG A 261 -15.40 -39.32 -9.77
N ARG A 262 -14.36 -39.59 -8.98
CA ARG A 262 -13.08 -38.86 -9.07
C ARG A 262 -12.37 -39.02 -10.41
N LEU A 263 -12.41 -40.21 -11.00
CA LEU A 263 -11.83 -40.43 -12.33
C LEU A 263 -12.49 -39.54 -13.39
N ARG A 264 -13.83 -39.47 -13.37
CA ARG A 264 -14.58 -38.61 -14.30
C ARG A 264 -14.33 -37.13 -14.01
N LEU A 265 -14.34 -36.73 -12.74
CA LEU A 265 -14.03 -35.37 -12.34
C LEU A 265 -12.63 -34.93 -12.83
N HIS A 266 -11.61 -35.78 -12.70
CA HIS A 266 -10.27 -35.46 -13.20
C HIS A 266 -10.26 -35.18 -14.72
N GLN A 267 -11.03 -35.93 -15.52
CA GLN A 267 -11.17 -35.67 -16.96
C GLN A 267 -11.83 -34.31 -17.21
N LEU A 268 -12.85 -33.95 -16.42
CA LEU A 268 -13.54 -32.67 -16.52
C LEU A 268 -12.64 -31.50 -16.13
N ILE A 269 -11.80 -31.67 -15.10
CA ILE A 269 -10.80 -30.67 -14.68
C ILE A 269 -9.85 -30.36 -15.84
N THR A 270 -9.29 -31.39 -16.47
CA THR A 270 -8.41 -31.21 -17.63
C THR A 270 -9.15 -30.55 -18.81
N ALA A 271 -10.41 -30.94 -19.05
CA ALA A 271 -11.22 -30.35 -20.12
C ALA A 271 -11.57 -28.87 -19.86
N ALA A 272 -11.65 -28.44 -18.60
CA ALA A 272 -11.87 -27.06 -18.20
C ALA A 272 -10.61 -26.18 -18.30
N GLY A 273 -9.46 -26.74 -18.72
CA GLY A 273 -8.22 -26.00 -18.91
C GLY A 273 -7.37 -25.84 -17.64
N ILE A 274 -7.70 -26.56 -16.56
CA ILE A 274 -6.88 -26.60 -15.34
C ILE A 274 -5.73 -27.58 -15.57
N SER A 275 -4.49 -27.07 -15.51
CA SER A 275 -3.30 -27.78 -15.96
C SER A 275 -2.75 -28.77 -14.93
N ARG A 276 -3.03 -28.55 -13.65
CA ARG A 276 -2.46 -29.36 -12.56
C ARG A 276 -3.48 -29.63 -11.46
N VAL A 277 -3.46 -30.88 -10.99
CA VAL A 277 -4.19 -31.36 -9.82
C VAL A 277 -3.18 -31.96 -8.84
N ILE A 278 -3.17 -31.47 -7.60
CA ILE A 278 -2.38 -32.03 -6.51
C ILE A 278 -3.36 -32.61 -5.48
N VAL A 279 -3.11 -33.83 -5.02
CA VAL A 279 -3.98 -34.49 -4.03
C VAL A 279 -3.46 -34.17 -2.63
N GLU A 280 -4.23 -33.42 -1.85
CA GLU A 280 -3.82 -32.90 -0.54
C GLU A 280 -4.78 -33.39 0.54
N GLY A 281 -4.57 -34.63 0.99
CA GLY A 281 -5.34 -35.23 2.08
C GLY A 281 -6.85 -35.31 1.79
N ASN A 282 -7.60 -34.30 2.24
CA ASN A 282 -9.06 -34.22 2.18
C ASN A 282 -9.60 -33.35 1.03
N HIS A 283 -8.74 -32.76 0.18
CA HIS A 283 -9.13 -31.96 -0.98
C HIS A 283 -8.16 -32.17 -2.16
N TRP A 284 -8.51 -31.59 -3.30
CA TRP A 284 -7.65 -31.47 -4.48
C TRP A 284 -7.28 -30.02 -4.69
N HIS A 285 -6.00 -29.72 -4.76
CA HIS A 285 -5.50 -28.40 -5.13
C HIS A 285 -5.42 -28.30 -6.65
N LEU A 286 -6.14 -27.34 -7.21
CA LEU A 286 -6.25 -27.07 -8.65
C LEU A 286 -5.36 -25.88 -8.99
N ARG A 287 -4.61 -25.99 -10.08
CA ARG A 287 -3.81 -24.88 -10.62
C ARG A 287 -4.00 -24.76 -12.12
N GLN A 288 -4.16 -23.51 -12.59
CA GLN A 288 -4.06 -23.17 -14.00
C GLN A 288 -2.61 -23.01 -14.45
#